data_AF-A0A438F3D1-F1
#
_entry.id   AF-A0A438F3D1-F1
#
_cell.length_a   1.000
_cell.length_b   1.000
_cell.length_c   1.000
_cell.angle_alpha   90.00
_cell.angle_beta   90.00
_cell.angle_gamma   90.00
#
_symmetry.space_group_name_H-M   'P 1'
#
loop_
_entity.id
_entity.type
_entity.pdbx_description
1 polymer ?
#
loop_
_entity_poly.entity_id
_entity_poly.type
_entity_poly.pdbx_seq_one_letter_code
_entity_poly.pdbx_strand_id
1 'polypeptide(L)'
;MLSGLLKAKVDGFMILIENVNWMADEPPQSGNEFVNEVIIYLETLVSTAQQILPAKVLKRVLQDVLSHISEKIVGTLLGDSVKRFNVNAVMGIDVDIRLLESFADNQASLLSEADANQLKTALSEGRQLINLLLSNHPENFLNPVIRERSYNALDYRKVIAISEKLRDPSDRLFGTFGGRGLKQNPKKKSLDILIKRLRDVS
;
A
#
# COMPACT_ATOMS: atom_id res chain seq x y z
N MET A 1 -4.62 -25.73 -3.53
CA MET A 1 -5.24 -25.19 -4.77
C MET A 1 -4.30 -24.18 -5.40
N LEU A 2 -4.33 -24.03 -6.73
CA LEU A 2 -3.40 -23.23 -7.55
C LEU A 2 -3.05 -21.84 -6.96
N SER A 3 -4.03 -21.09 -6.44
CA SER A 3 -3.78 -19.78 -5.83
C SER A 3 -2.81 -19.82 -4.65
N GLY A 4 -2.82 -20.88 -3.84
CA GLY A 4 -1.87 -21.04 -2.73
C GLY A 4 -0.41 -21.21 -3.18
N LEU A 5 -0.18 -21.93 -4.28
CA LEU A 5 1.16 -22.09 -4.85
C LEU A 5 1.69 -20.76 -5.41
N LEU A 6 0.82 -20.00 -6.07
CA LEU A 6 1.18 -18.71 -6.65
C LEU A 6 1.44 -17.67 -5.56
N LYS A 7 0.63 -17.65 -4.50
CA LYS A 7 0.88 -16.82 -3.30
C LYS A 7 2.21 -17.14 -2.65
N ALA A 8 2.54 -18.43 -2.48
CA ALA A 8 3.83 -18.84 -1.92
C ALA A 8 5.01 -18.43 -2.83
N LYS A 9 4.85 -18.46 -4.15
CA LYS A 9 5.86 -17.97 -5.08
C LYS A 9 6.03 -16.45 -5.01
N VAL A 10 4.92 -15.72 -4.94
CA VAL A 10 4.90 -14.26 -4.74
C VAL A 10 5.56 -13.87 -3.41
N ASP A 11 5.32 -14.63 -2.34
CA ASP A 11 5.96 -14.39 -1.04
C ASP A 11 7.48 -14.39 -1.13
N GLY A 12 8.07 -15.23 -2.00
CA GLY A 12 9.50 -15.23 -2.25
C GLY A 12 10.04 -13.89 -2.80
N PHE A 13 9.28 -13.22 -3.66
CA PHE A 13 9.63 -11.89 -4.17
C PHE A 13 9.32 -10.79 -3.16
N MET A 14 8.22 -10.93 -2.42
CA MET A 14 7.82 -9.96 -1.39
C MET A 14 8.84 -9.82 -0.26
N ILE A 15 9.72 -10.80 -0.02
CA ILE A 15 10.83 -10.67 0.95
C ILE A 15 11.71 -9.45 0.63
N LEU A 16 11.87 -9.09 -0.65
CA LEU A 16 12.67 -7.93 -1.07
C LEU A 16 12.11 -6.59 -0.57
N ILE A 17 10.88 -6.56 -0.03
CA ILE A 17 10.32 -5.37 0.63
C ILE A 17 11.15 -4.94 1.85
N GLU A 18 11.92 -5.87 2.45
CA GLU A 18 12.83 -5.58 3.56
C GLU A 18 13.99 -4.67 3.13
N ASN A 19 14.33 -4.63 1.83
CA ASN A 19 15.37 -3.77 1.28
C ASN A 19 14.88 -2.33 1.01
N VAL A 20 13.59 -2.05 1.17
CA VAL A 20 13.03 -0.71 0.96
C VAL A 20 13.63 0.26 1.97
N ASN A 21 14.10 1.42 1.49
CA ASN A 21 14.54 2.50 2.35
C ASN A 21 13.34 3.26 2.94
N TRP A 22 12.85 2.79 4.08
CA TRP A 22 11.69 3.36 4.79
C TRP A 22 11.88 4.81 5.24
N MET A 23 13.11 5.29 5.27
CA MET A 23 13.44 6.65 5.69
C MET A 23 14.33 7.33 4.64
N ALA A 24 13.95 7.20 3.37
CA ALA A 24 14.64 7.87 2.25
C ALA A 24 14.51 9.40 2.35
N ASP A 25 15.56 10.13 2.01
CA ASP A 25 15.54 11.60 2.04
C ASP A 25 14.76 12.21 0.85
N GLU A 26 14.65 11.46 -0.24
CA GLU A 26 13.88 11.82 -1.44
C GLU A 26 12.92 10.68 -1.85
N PRO A 27 11.81 10.99 -2.53
CA PRO A 27 10.94 9.98 -3.12
C PRO A 27 11.68 9.15 -4.18
N PRO A 28 11.45 7.83 -4.23
CA PRO A 28 12.05 7.00 -5.29
C PRO A 28 11.46 7.37 -6.66
N GLN A 29 12.29 7.31 -7.68
CA GLN A 29 11.93 7.66 -9.07
C GLN A 29 11.23 6.52 -9.82
N SER A 30 11.32 5.29 -9.31
CA SER A 30 10.76 4.08 -9.89
C SER A 30 10.17 3.18 -8.81
N GLY A 31 9.45 2.13 -9.22
CA GLY A 31 8.98 1.09 -8.31
C GLY A 31 10.14 0.38 -7.60
N ASN A 32 9.88 -0.06 -6.38
CA ASN A 32 10.81 -0.85 -5.58
C ASN A 32 11.11 -2.21 -6.22
N GLU A 33 12.25 -2.81 -5.88
CA GLU A 33 12.69 -4.08 -6.45
C GLU A 33 11.64 -5.20 -6.32
N PHE A 34 11.02 -5.33 -5.14
CA PHE A 34 10.02 -6.37 -4.89
C PHE A 34 8.83 -6.29 -5.85
N VAL A 35 8.34 -5.07 -6.15
CA VAL A 35 7.17 -4.92 -7.02
C VAL A 35 7.54 -5.22 -8.46
N ASN A 36 8.73 -4.83 -8.91
CA ASN A 36 9.20 -5.11 -10.26
C ASN A 36 9.29 -6.63 -10.50
N GLU A 37 9.87 -7.37 -9.56
CA GLU A 37 9.95 -8.84 -9.63
C GLU A 37 8.56 -9.49 -9.60
N VAL A 38 7.65 -9.00 -8.76
CA VAL A 38 6.26 -9.47 -8.73
C VAL A 38 5.56 -9.22 -10.06
N ILE A 39 5.70 -8.04 -10.66
CA ILE A 39 5.07 -7.69 -11.94
C ILE A 39 5.61 -8.59 -13.05
N ILE A 40 6.93 -8.76 -13.17
CA ILE A 40 7.56 -9.64 -14.16
C ILE A 40 7.02 -11.07 -14.03
N TYR A 41 6.91 -11.57 -12.80
CA TYR A 41 6.36 -12.88 -12.54
C TYR A 41 4.88 -12.98 -12.95
N LEU A 42 4.05 -12.00 -12.58
CA LEU A 42 2.63 -11.99 -12.92
C LEU A 42 2.38 -11.89 -14.42
N GLU A 43 3.15 -11.08 -15.15
CA GLU A 43 3.10 -10.98 -16.61
C GLU A 43 3.48 -12.31 -17.28
N THR A 44 4.56 -12.93 -16.81
CA THR A 44 4.98 -14.26 -17.29
C THR A 44 3.91 -15.33 -17.01
N LEU A 45 3.31 -15.29 -15.81
CA LEU A 45 2.22 -16.17 -15.42
C LEU A 45 1.02 -15.99 -16.33
N VAL A 46 0.56 -14.77 -16.57
CA VAL A 46 -0.58 -14.51 -17.47
C VAL A 46 -0.28 -15.01 -18.87
N SER A 47 0.91 -14.69 -19.41
CA SER A 47 1.31 -15.05 -20.76
C SER A 47 1.26 -16.57 -21.01
N THR A 48 1.66 -17.36 -20.02
CA THR A 48 1.67 -18.83 -20.08
C THR A 48 0.32 -19.46 -19.70
N ALA A 49 -0.30 -18.97 -18.62
CA ALA A 49 -1.53 -19.55 -18.08
C ALA A 49 -2.75 -19.29 -18.97
N GLN A 50 -2.81 -18.17 -19.71
CA GLN A 50 -3.93 -17.89 -20.62
C GLN A 50 -4.10 -18.96 -21.73
N GLN A 51 -3.04 -19.71 -22.03
CA GLN A 51 -3.06 -20.76 -23.05
C GLN A 51 -3.72 -22.05 -22.55
N ILE A 52 -3.80 -22.25 -21.24
CA ILE A 52 -4.22 -23.52 -20.62
C ILE A 52 -5.36 -23.36 -19.61
N LEU A 53 -5.59 -22.14 -19.10
CA LEU A 53 -6.63 -21.86 -18.11
C LEU A 53 -7.79 -21.07 -18.73
N PRO A 54 -9.04 -21.40 -18.37
CA PRO A 54 -10.17 -20.55 -18.69
C PRO A 54 -10.01 -19.15 -18.07
N ALA A 55 -10.38 -18.10 -18.82
CA ALA A 55 -10.28 -16.71 -18.39
C ALA A 55 -10.89 -16.44 -17.00
N LYS A 56 -12.04 -17.04 -16.68
CA LYS A 56 -12.68 -16.93 -15.36
C LYS A 56 -11.82 -17.50 -14.22
N VAL A 57 -11.10 -18.60 -14.47
CA VAL A 57 -10.21 -19.21 -13.48
C VAL A 57 -8.98 -18.32 -13.30
N LEU A 58 -8.39 -17.84 -14.40
CA LEU A 58 -7.26 -16.92 -14.37
C LEU A 58 -7.58 -15.64 -13.61
N LYS A 59 -8.72 -14.99 -13.91
CA LYS A 59 -9.22 -13.82 -13.19
C LYS A 59 -9.29 -14.06 -11.68
N ARG A 60 -9.95 -15.14 -11.26
CA ARG A 60 -10.11 -15.45 -9.82
C ARG A 60 -8.76 -15.63 -9.14
N VAL A 61 -7.84 -16.34 -9.79
CA VAL A 61 -6.49 -16.57 -9.29
C VAL A 61 -5.70 -15.25 -9.18
N LEU A 62 -5.75 -14.40 -10.20
CA LEU A 62 -5.11 -13.09 -10.18
C LEU A 62 -5.68 -12.20 -9.07
N GLN A 63 -7.00 -12.20 -8.89
CA GLN A 63 -7.67 -11.44 -7.84
C GLN A 63 -7.19 -11.90 -6.44
N ASP A 64 -7.14 -13.21 -6.21
CA ASP A 64 -6.66 -13.79 -4.95
C ASP A 64 -5.19 -13.42 -4.67
N VAL A 65 -4.34 -13.39 -5.71
CA VAL A 65 -2.92 -13.06 -5.61
C VAL A 65 -2.71 -11.57 -5.38
N LEU A 66 -3.42 -10.69 -6.09
CA LEU A 66 -3.35 -9.23 -5.89
C LEU A 66 -3.84 -8.83 -4.49
N SER A 67 -4.91 -9.46 -3.98
CA SER A 67 -5.37 -9.27 -2.59
C SER A 67 -4.27 -9.62 -1.60
N HIS A 68 -3.62 -10.77 -1.80
CA HIS A 68 -2.51 -11.23 -0.96
C HIS A 68 -1.31 -10.28 -0.99
N ILE A 69 -0.97 -9.72 -2.16
CA ILE A 69 0.09 -8.70 -2.28
C ILE A 69 -0.28 -7.44 -1.49
N SER A 70 -1.51 -6.93 -1.63
CA SER A 70 -2.01 -5.78 -0.87
C SER A 70 -1.93 -6.04 0.64
N GLU A 71 -2.40 -7.20 1.09
CA GLU A 71 -2.33 -7.63 2.50
C GLU A 71 -0.88 -7.67 3.02
N LYS A 72 0.08 -8.14 2.22
CA LYS A 72 1.50 -8.18 2.59
C LYS A 72 2.14 -6.79 2.66
N ILE A 73 1.80 -5.87 1.74
CA ILE A 73 2.29 -4.48 1.77
C ILE A 73 1.78 -3.79 3.04
N VAL A 74 0.47 -3.85 3.29
CA VAL A 74 -0.15 -3.27 4.50
C VAL A 74 0.38 -3.94 5.76
N GLY A 75 0.52 -5.27 5.74
CA GLY A 75 1.08 -6.07 6.82
C GLY A 75 2.53 -5.72 7.16
N THR A 76 3.33 -5.34 6.16
CA THR A 76 4.71 -4.87 6.36
C THR A 76 4.75 -3.53 7.10
N LEU A 77 3.88 -2.59 6.71
CA LEU A 77 3.76 -1.30 7.42
C LEU A 77 3.23 -1.48 8.85
N LEU A 78 2.35 -2.45 9.06
CA LEU A 78 1.80 -2.80 10.37
C LEU A 78 2.79 -3.55 11.26
N GLY A 79 3.62 -4.42 10.67
CA GLY A 79 4.52 -5.32 11.37
C GLY A 79 5.76 -4.66 11.98
N ASP A 80 6.45 -5.38 12.85
CA ASP A 80 7.60 -4.85 13.61
C ASP A 80 8.89 -4.72 12.78
N SER A 81 8.91 -5.27 11.56
CA SER A 81 10.01 -5.10 10.60
C SER A 81 10.17 -3.62 10.22
N VAL A 82 9.06 -2.90 10.06
CA VAL A 82 9.04 -1.45 9.82
C VAL A 82 8.65 -0.72 11.08
N LYS A 83 9.65 -0.28 11.85
CA LYS A 83 9.43 0.49 13.09
C LYS A 83 9.04 1.94 12.84
N ARG A 84 9.58 2.53 11.78
CA ARG A 84 9.38 3.94 11.39
C ARG A 84 9.53 4.06 9.89
N PHE A 85 8.72 4.91 9.28
CA PHE A 85 8.85 5.29 7.88
C PHE A 85 8.49 6.76 7.70
N ASN A 86 8.90 7.38 6.59
CA ASN A 86 8.58 8.76 6.29
C ASN A 86 7.70 8.89 5.03
N VAL A 87 7.31 10.13 4.71
CA VAL A 87 6.43 10.40 3.56
C VAL A 87 7.03 9.98 2.21
N ASN A 88 8.36 10.02 2.07
CA ASN A 88 9.03 9.61 0.84
C ASN A 88 8.91 8.10 0.61
N ALA A 89 9.01 7.30 1.67
CA ALA A 89 8.74 5.87 1.59
C ALA A 89 7.27 5.59 1.24
N VAL A 90 6.32 6.35 1.80
CA VAL A 90 4.89 6.25 1.42
C VAL A 90 4.69 6.58 -0.06
N MET A 91 5.39 7.58 -0.60
CA MET A 91 5.38 7.88 -2.04
C MET A 91 5.99 6.76 -2.89
N GLY A 92 6.98 6.04 -2.38
CA GLY A 92 7.49 4.83 -3.04
C GLY A 92 6.44 3.73 -3.12
N ILE A 93 5.78 3.43 -2.00
CA ILE A 93 4.69 2.45 -2.00
C ILE A 93 3.51 2.90 -2.88
N ASP A 94 3.24 4.20 -3.01
CA ASP A 94 2.27 4.74 -3.96
C ASP A 94 2.61 4.39 -5.42
N VAL A 95 3.89 4.51 -5.80
CA VAL A 95 4.39 4.06 -7.12
C VAL A 95 4.18 2.56 -7.28
N ASP A 96 4.53 1.75 -6.28
CA ASP A 96 4.38 0.30 -6.34
C ASP A 96 2.92 -0.13 -6.55
N ILE A 97 1.99 0.45 -5.81
CA ILE A 97 0.56 0.15 -5.96
C ILE A 97 0.06 0.59 -7.34
N ARG A 98 0.52 1.73 -7.87
CA ARG A 98 0.16 2.15 -9.25
C ARG A 98 0.66 1.16 -10.29
N LEU A 99 1.85 0.58 -10.12
CA LEU A 99 2.35 -0.45 -11.03
C LEU A 99 1.47 -1.71 -11.00
N LEU A 100 1.04 -2.15 -9.82
CA LEU A 100 0.11 -3.27 -9.66
C LEU A 100 -1.28 -2.98 -10.26
N GLU A 101 -1.79 -1.75 -10.09
CA GLU A 101 -3.04 -1.31 -10.72
C GLU A 101 -2.92 -1.25 -12.24
N SER A 102 -1.80 -0.74 -12.76
CA SER A 102 -1.53 -0.72 -14.20
C SER A 102 -1.44 -2.13 -14.77
N PHE A 103 -0.82 -3.06 -14.05
CA PHE A 103 -0.84 -4.48 -14.42
C PHE A 103 -2.28 -5.01 -14.52
N ALA A 104 -3.15 -4.69 -13.56
CA ALA A 104 -4.55 -5.10 -13.59
C ALA A 104 -5.31 -4.50 -14.77
N ASP A 105 -5.10 -3.21 -15.08
CA ASP A 105 -5.70 -2.54 -16.24
C ASP A 105 -5.28 -3.17 -17.56
N ASN A 106 -4.01 -3.59 -17.69
CA ASN A 106 -3.50 -4.25 -18.88
C ASN A 106 -4.19 -5.61 -19.16
N GLN A 107 -4.87 -6.20 -18.17
CA GLN A 107 -5.63 -7.45 -18.34
C GLN A 107 -7.00 -7.25 -19.01
N ALA A 108 -7.43 -6.01 -19.24
CA ALA A 108 -8.74 -5.71 -19.83
C ALA A 108 -8.92 -6.35 -21.23
N SER A 109 -7.83 -6.43 -22.01
CA SER A 109 -7.81 -7.08 -23.33
C SER A 109 -8.15 -8.58 -23.27
N LEU A 110 -7.79 -9.26 -22.17
CA LEU A 110 -7.98 -10.69 -21.96
C LEU A 110 -9.27 -11.02 -21.17
N LEU A 111 -9.63 -10.18 -20.19
CA LEU A 111 -10.67 -10.47 -19.20
C LEU A 111 -11.92 -9.57 -19.30
N SER A 112 -11.89 -8.49 -20.08
CA SER A 112 -12.81 -7.33 -20.10
C SER A 112 -12.48 -6.21 -19.10
N GLU A 113 -12.93 -4.99 -19.42
CA GLU A 113 -12.82 -3.79 -18.58
C GLU A 113 -13.44 -3.96 -17.20
N ALA A 114 -14.61 -4.62 -17.11
CA ALA A 114 -15.28 -4.85 -15.83
C ALA A 114 -14.44 -5.76 -14.92
N ASP A 115 -13.82 -6.78 -15.49
CA ASP A 115 -12.97 -7.72 -14.76
C ASP A 115 -11.64 -7.08 -14.35
N ALA A 116 -11.02 -6.27 -15.21
CA ALA A 116 -9.83 -5.50 -14.87
C ALA A 116 -10.09 -4.52 -13.71
N ASN A 117 -11.23 -3.84 -13.72
CA ASN A 117 -11.66 -3.00 -12.60
C ASN A 117 -11.86 -3.81 -11.31
N GLN A 118 -12.40 -5.04 -11.41
CA GLN A 118 -12.51 -5.94 -10.25
C GLN A 118 -11.14 -6.44 -9.76
N LEU A 119 -10.14 -6.60 -10.62
CA LEU A 119 -8.78 -6.91 -10.17
C LEU A 119 -8.18 -5.76 -9.35
N LYS A 120 -8.41 -4.50 -9.74
CA LYS A 120 -7.97 -3.33 -8.97
C LYS A 120 -8.61 -3.25 -7.58
N THR A 121 -9.84 -3.73 -7.40
CA THR A 121 -10.45 -3.72 -6.05
C THR A 121 -9.73 -4.63 -5.07
N ALA A 122 -8.98 -5.63 -5.54
CA ALA A 122 -8.11 -6.46 -4.70
C ALA A 122 -6.96 -5.66 -4.05
N LEU A 123 -6.59 -4.49 -4.63
CA LEU A 123 -5.55 -3.59 -4.11
C LEU A 123 -6.13 -2.46 -3.25
N SER A 124 -7.44 -2.47 -2.97
CA SER A 124 -8.16 -1.35 -2.35
C SER A 124 -7.64 -0.99 -0.96
N GLU A 125 -7.31 -1.95 -0.09
CA GLU A 125 -6.78 -1.66 1.25
C GLU A 125 -5.47 -0.86 1.17
N GLY A 126 -4.50 -1.33 0.37
CA GLY A 126 -3.25 -0.62 0.16
C GLY A 126 -3.47 0.77 -0.45
N ARG A 127 -4.25 0.87 -1.53
CA ARG A 127 -4.54 2.13 -2.21
C ARG A 127 -5.19 3.16 -1.28
N GLN A 128 -6.20 2.76 -0.53
CA GLN A 128 -6.90 3.64 0.40
C GLN A 128 -6.01 4.07 1.57
N LEU A 129 -5.15 3.17 2.07
CA LEU A 129 -4.20 3.49 3.13
C LEU A 129 -3.19 4.55 2.68
N ILE A 130 -2.61 4.36 1.49
CA ILE A 130 -1.67 5.33 0.92
C ILE A 130 -2.37 6.68 0.67
N ASN A 131 -3.59 6.67 0.13
CA ASN A 131 -4.38 7.90 -0.04
C ASN A 131 -4.63 8.61 1.29
N LEU A 132 -4.86 7.87 2.39
CA LEU A 132 -5.05 8.45 3.72
C LEU A 132 -3.74 9.05 4.26
N LEU A 133 -2.64 8.31 4.20
CA LEU A 133 -1.32 8.76 4.66
C LEU A 133 -0.80 9.96 3.86
N LEU A 134 -1.16 10.04 2.59
CA LEU A 134 -0.84 11.16 1.70
C LEU A 134 -1.91 12.27 1.68
N SER A 135 -3.01 12.14 2.42
CA SER A 135 -4.08 13.14 2.46
C SER A 135 -3.64 14.41 3.19
N ASN A 136 -4.08 15.57 2.68
CA ASN A 136 -3.99 16.83 3.42
C ASN A 136 -5.12 16.98 4.46
N HIS A 137 -6.14 16.12 4.37
CA HIS A 137 -7.34 16.10 5.22
C HIS A 137 -7.59 14.69 5.76
N PRO A 138 -6.67 14.10 6.55
CA PRO A 138 -6.82 12.75 7.09
C PRO A 138 -8.01 12.63 8.06
N GLU A 139 -8.45 13.74 8.69
CA GLU A 139 -9.63 13.81 9.55
C GLU A 139 -10.93 13.36 8.88
N ASN A 140 -10.99 13.43 7.55
CA ASN A 140 -12.13 12.95 6.76
C ASN A 140 -12.39 11.44 6.97
N PHE A 141 -11.38 10.67 7.40
CA PHE A 141 -11.56 9.27 7.75
C PHE A 141 -12.54 9.04 8.92
N LEU A 142 -12.74 10.05 9.78
CA LEU A 142 -13.72 9.99 10.88
C LEU A 142 -15.15 10.24 10.42
N ASN A 143 -15.34 10.82 9.22
CA ASN A 143 -16.68 11.05 8.67
C ASN A 143 -17.22 9.72 8.10
N PRO A 144 -18.33 9.17 8.62
CA PRO A 144 -18.85 7.87 8.18
C PRO A 144 -19.15 7.82 6.67
N VAL A 145 -19.65 8.90 6.09
CA VAL A 145 -19.99 8.98 4.66
C VAL A 145 -18.74 8.97 3.79
N ILE A 146 -17.72 9.73 4.20
CA ILE A 146 -16.44 9.75 3.46
C ILE A 146 -15.71 8.42 3.63
N ARG A 147 -15.73 7.83 4.82
CA ARG A 147 -15.14 6.52 5.08
C ARG A 147 -15.79 5.45 4.23
N GLU A 148 -17.11 5.36 4.20
CA GLU A 148 -17.82 4.36 3.38
C GLU A 148 -17.51 4.51 1.89
N ARG A 149 -17.30 5.74 1.42
CA ARG A 149 -17.02 6.02 0.01
C ARG A 149 -15.55 5.81 -0.38
N SER A 150 -14.60 6.17 0.48
CA SER A 150 -13.20 6.35 0.11
C SER A 150 -12.21 5.55 0.94
N TYR A 151 -12.63 5.03 2.10
CA TYR A 151 -11.77 4.34 3.07
C TYR A 151 -12.45 3.10 3.67
N ASN A 152 -13.37 2.48 2.93
CA ASN A 152 -14.18 1.36 3.39
C ASN A 152 -13.40 0.06 3.60
N ALA A 153 -12.24 -0.08 2.94
CA ALA A 153 -11.34 -1.21 3.12
C ALA A 153 -10.44 -1.05 4.36
N LEU A 154 -10.44 0.11 5.02
CA LEU A 154 -9.52 0.40 6.12
C LEU A 154 -10.11 0.05 7.49
N ASP A 155 -9.34 -0.73 8.25
CA ASP A 155 -9.57 -0.99 9.66
C ASP A 155 -9.01 0.14 10.54
N TYR A 156 -9.78 0.55 11.55
CA TYR A 156 -9.40 1.62 12.46
C TYR A 156 -8.09 1.33 13.22
N ARG A 157 -7.91 0.12 13.73
CA ARG A 157 -6.73 -0.24 14.53
C ARG A 157 -5.47 -0.28 13.67
N LYS A 158 -5.56 -0.82 12.45
CA LYS A 158 -4.46 -0.78 11.49
C LYS A 158 -4.06 0.66 11.16
N VAL A 159 -5.04 1.53 10.88
CA VAL A 159 -4.79 2.94 10.58
C VAL A 159 -4.07 3.64 11.73
N ILE A 160 -4.51 3.45 12.98
CA ILE A 160 -3.84 3.99 14.17
C ILE A 160 -2.38 3.51 14.22
N ALA A 161 -2.17 2.19 14.23
CA ALA A 161 -0.85 1.59 14.40
C ALA A 161 0.14 1.98 13.30
N ILE A 162 -0.31 2.04 12.05
CA ILE A 162 0.52 2.42 10.90
C ILE A 162 0.82 3.93 10.93
N SER A 163 -0.20 4.76 11.20
CA SER A 163 -0.02 6.23 11.22
C SER A 163 0.95 6.67 12.33
N GLU A 164 0.98 5.96 13.46
CA GLU A 164 1.93 6.20 14.56
C GLU A 164 3.40 5.93 14.20
N LYS A 165 3.66 5.16 13.17
CA LYS A 165 5.01 4.88 12.66
C LYS A 165 5.51 5.92 11.68
N LEU A 166 4.62 6.75 11.13
CA LEU A 166 4.99 7.82 10.21
C LEU A 166 5.80 8.89 10.97
N ARG A 167 6.96 9.26 10.42
CA ARG A 167 7.85 10.29 10.96
C ARG A 167 8.09 11.37 9.92
N ASP A 168 8.32 12.58 10.40
CA ASP A 168 8.73 13.65 9.51
C ASP A 168 10.22 13.45 9.17
N PRO A 169 10.65 13.60 7.90
CA PRO A 169 12.06 13.64 7.56
C PRO A 169 12.87 14.63 8.43
N SER A 170 12.24 15.74 8.84
CA SER A 170 12.84 16.76 9.71
C SER A 170 13.05 16.33 11.17
N ASP A 171 12.38 15.26 11.63
CA ASP A 171 12.55 14.73 13.00
C ASP A 171 13.96 14.14 13.23
N ARG A 172 14.73 13.87 12.17
CA ARG A 172 16.11 13.34 12.24
C ARG A 172 17.12 14.34 12.78
N LEU A 173 16.87 15.64 12.66
CA LEU A 173 17.89 16.68 12.85
C LEU A 173 18.04 17.18 14.30
N PHE A 174 17.17 16.80 15.24
CA PHE A 174 17.09 17.46 16.55
C PHE A 174 17.00 16.52 17.76
N GLY A 175 17.81 15.46 17.77
CA GLY A 175 18.05 14.65 18.97
C GLY A 175 18.87 15.35 20.07
N THR A 176 19.40 16.55 19.79
CA THR A 176 20.26 17.29 20.72
C THR A 176 20.13 18.78 20.43
N PHE A 177 19.80 19.55 21.47
CA PHE A 177 19.70 21.02 21.52
C PHE A 177 18.36 21.66 21.13
N GLY A 178 17.81 22.37 22.10
CA GLY A 178 16.55 23.10 22.00
C GLY A 178 16.56 24.17 20.92
N GLY A 179 15.66 24.02 19.95
CA GLY A 179 15.28 25.05 19.01
C GLY A 179 13.77 25.22 19.03
N ARG A 180 13.28 26.22 19.76
CA ARG A 180 11.92 26.72 19.58
C ARG A 180 11.84 27.30 18.17
N GLY A 181 10.99 26.72 17.32
CA GLY A 181 10.52 27.37 16.08
C GLY A 181 11.03 26.74 14.79
N LEU A 182 10.49 25.58 14.42
CA LEU A 182 10.43 25.16 13.02
C LEU A 182 8.98 24.82 12.70
N LYS A 183 8.48 25.33 11.57
CA LYS A 183 7.10 25.16 11.08
C LYS A 183 6.77 23.66 11.10
N GLN A 184 5.99 23.23 12.09
CA GLN A 184 5.46 21.87 12.12
C GLN A 184 4.71 21.63 10.82
N ASN A 185 5.05 20.53 10.14
CA ASN A 185 4.37 20.14 8.91
C ASN A 185 2.85 20.03 9.20
N PRO A 186 2.00 20.87 8.59
CA PRO A 186 0.57 20.90 8.90
C PRO A 186 -0.10 19.54 8.69
N LYS A 187 0.41 18.75 7.74
CA LYS A 187 -0.06 17.40 7.45
C LYS A 187 0.20 16.44 8.60
N LYS A 188 1.39 16.49 9.20
CA LYS A 188 1.72 15.68 10.38
C LYS A 188 0.82 16.02 11.55
N LYS A 189 0.58 17.32 11.79
CA LYS A 189 -0.33 17.76 12.85
C LYS A 189 -1.75 17.24 12.64
N SER A 190 -2.27 17.27 11.41
CA SER A 190 -3.60 16.71 11.11
C SER A 190 -3.66 15.19 11.34
N LEU A 191 -2.60 14.46 10.98
CA LEU A 191 -2.53 13.01 11.21
C LEU A 191 -2.44 12.66 12.70
N ASP A 192 -1.66 13.41 13.49
CA ASP A 192 -1.58 13.25 14.94
C ASP A 192 -2.94 13.48 15.63
N ILE A 193 -3.69 14.49 15.15
CA ILE A 193 -5.07 14.74 15.62
C ILE A 193 -5.99 13.58 15.26
N LEU A 194 -5.88 13.02 14.05
CA LEU A 194 -6.64 11.84 13.65
C LEU A 194 -6.34 10.67 14.58
N ILE A 195 -5.07 10.33 14.81
CA ILE A 195 -4.64 9.23 15.69
C ILE A 195 -5.24 9.40 17.09
N LYS A 196 -5.13 10.61 17.66
CA LYS A 196 -5.68 10.90 18.99
C LYS A 196 -7.18 10.64 19.04
N ARG A 197 -7.93 11.19 18.07
CA ARG A 197 -9.38 11.00 18.01
C ARG A 197 -9.77 9.54 17.84
N LEU A 198 -9.06 8.79 17.00
CA LEU A 198 -9.33 7.38 16.78
C LEU A 198 -9.14 6.53 18.05
N ARG A 199 -8.17 6.88 18.91
CA ARG A 199 -7.99 6.24 20.22
C ARG A 199 -9.13 6.58 21.19
N ASP A 200 -9.69 7.78 21.13
CA ASP A 200 -10.79 8.20 22.01
C ASP A 200 -12.11 7.45 21.71
N VAL A 201 -12.28 6.90 20.50
CA VAL A 201 -13.46 6.11 20.08
C VAL A 201 -13.22 4.59 20.01
N SER A 202 -12.01 4.12 20.32
CA SER A 202 -11.66 2.68 20.34
C SER A 202 -11.76 2.09 21.74
#